data_AF-A0A8C6RGC0-F1
#
_entry.id   AF-A0A8C6RGC0-F1
#
_cell.length_a   1.000
_cell.length_b   1.000
_cell.length_c   1.000
_cell.angle_alpha   90.00
_cell.angle_beta   90.00
_cell.angle_gamma   90.00
#
_symmetry.space_group_name_H-M   'P 1'
#
loop_
_entity.id
_entity.type
_entity.pdbx_description
1 polymer ?
#
loop_
_entity_poly.entity_id
_entity_poly.type
_entity_poly.pdbx_seq_one_letter_code
_entity_poly.pdbx_strand_id
1 'polypeptide(L)'
;MGGWFPPVEREAAWVSFRRHNDCRKMEPRLPDGVVGPNPDTLSPEKLEQLRDFKIQTRIANEKYLRSHKEVELLISGFFRELFLRRPDNILEFAADYFTDPRLPNKIHMQLIKEKKAA
;
A
#
# COMPACT_ATOMS: atom_id res chain seq x y z
N MET A 1 -15.92 -9.62 -14.44
CA MET A 1 -15.45 -9.07 -13.16
C MET A 1 -13.95 -9.31 -13.09
N GLY A 2 -13.13 -8.33 -13.46
CA GLY A 2 -11.68 -8.49 -13.58
C GLY A 2 -10.97 -7.87 -12.40
N GLY A 3 -10.35 -8.69 -11.56
CA GLY A 3 -9.57 -8.26 -10.40
C GLY A 3 -8.36 -7.43 -10.84
N TRP A 4 -8.20 -6.27 -10.21
CA TRP A 4 -7.13 -5.29 -10.42
C TRP A 4 -5.80 -5.67 -9.73
N PHE A 5 -5.50 -6.97 -9.60
CA PHE A 5 -4.31 -7.44 -8.92
C PHE A 5 -3.58 -8.51 -9.74
N PRO A 6 -2.24 -8.43 -9.85
CA PRO A 6 -1.45 -9.47 -10.50
C PRO A 6 -1.54 -10.78 -9.69
N PRO A 7 -1.60 -11.95 -10.36
CA PRO A 7 -1.56 -13.23 -9.69
C PRO A 7 -0.10 -13.57 -9.39
N VAL A 8 0.23 -13.79 -8.11
CA VAL A 8 1.05 -14.92 -7.64
C VAL A 8 1.27 -14.78 -6.12
N GLU A 9 0.60 -15.70 -5.41
CA GLU A 9 0.99 -16.27 -4.12
C GLU A 9 1.04 -15.37 -2.87
N ARG A 10 0.09 -15.68 -1.98
CA ARG A 10 -0.06 -15.28 -0.56
C ARG A 10 -0.88 -14.01 -0.29
N GLU A 11 -2.19 -14.11 -0.55
CA GLU A 11 -3.21 -13.27 0.10
C GLU A 11 -3.10 -13.28 1.64
N ALA A 12 -2.62 -14.37 2.24
CA ALA A 12 -2.41 -14.47 3.69
C ALA A 12 -1.33 -13.50 4.22
N ALA A 13 -0.33 -13.14 3.41
CA ALA A 13 0.73 -12.23 3.81
C ALA A 13 0.26 -10.77 3.86
N TRP A 14 -0.65 -10.38 2.96
CA TRP A 14 -1.20 -9.02 2.92
C TRP A 14 -2.15 -8.72 4.08
N VAL A 15 -2.99 -9.69 4.48
CA VAL A 15 -3.85 -9.57 5.67
C VAL A 15 -3.02 -9.44 6.94
N SER A 16 -1.89 -10.15 7.01
CA SER A 16 -0.94 -10.07 8.13
C SER A 16 -0.16 -8.74 8.13
N PHE A 17 0.16 -8.19 6.95
CA PHE A 17 0.86 -6.92 6.80
C PHE A 17 0.04 -5.72 7.28
N ARG A 18 -1.29 -5.73 7.08
CA ARG A 18 -2.18 -4.69 7.65
C ARG A 18 -2.17 -4.73 9.18
N ARG A 19 -2.19 -5.92 9.78
CA ARG A 19 -2.16 -6.10 11.24
C ARG A 19 -0.83 -5.63 11.88
N HIS A 20 0.26 -5.64 11.12
CA HIS A 20 1.61 -5.37 11.64
C HIS A 20 2.12 -3.94 11.42
N ASN A 21 1.35 -3.07 10.74
CA ASN A 21 1.65 -1.65 10.59
C ASN A 21 0.83 -0.74 11.51
N ASP A 22 -0.12 -1.31 12.27
CA ASP A 22 -0.78 -0.60 13.36
C ASP A 22 0.02 -0.75 14.67
N CYS A 23 0.10 0.36 15.41
CA CYS A 23 0.61 0.47 16.78
C CYS A 23 2.13 0.41 17.00
N ARG A 24 2.86 1.39 16.43
CA ARG A 24 4.00 2.03 17.16
C ARG A 24 3.52 3.19 18.07
N LYS A 25 2.23 3.20 18.41
CA LYS A 25 1.54 4.19 19.26
C LYS A 25 0.55 3.41 20.13
N MET A 26 0.61 3.62 21.45
CA MET A 26 -0.07 2.92 22.54
C MET A 26 0.77 1.82 23.20
N GLU A 27 1.75 2.26 24.00
CA GLU A 27 2.36 1.46 25.06
C GLU A 27 1.50 1.63 26.32
N PRO A 28 0.77 0.61 26.80
CA PRO A 28 0.11 0.69 28.09
C PRO A 28 1.16 0.45 29.18
N ARG A 29 1.36 1.43 30.07
CA ARG A 29 2.06 1.18 31.32
C ARG A 29 1.23 0.15 32.11
N LEU A 30 1.71 -1.07 32.24
CA LEU A 30 1.18 -2.03 33.21
C LEU A 30 2.23 -2.33 34.28
N PRO A 31 1.82 -2.45 35.55
CA PRO A 31 2.73 -2.60 36.68
C PRO A 31 3.27 -4.03 36.77
N ASP A 32 4.37 -4.14 37.53
CA ASP A 32 5.21 -5.33 37.68
C ASP A 32 4.50 -6.67 37.81
N GLY A 33 5.06 -7.67 37.11
CA GLY A 33 5.09 -9.05 37.55
C GLY A 33 4.04 -9.98 36.94
N VAL A 34 4.33 -10.54 35.75
CA VAL A 34 4.35 -11.99 35.43
C VAL A 34 4.99 -12.12 34.03
N VAL A 35 6.26 -12.52 33.96
CA VAL A 35 6.89 -12.91 32.67
C VAL A 35 6.68 -14.40 32.49
N GLY A 36 5.55 -14.77 31.88
CA GLY A 36 5.45 -16.05 31.18
C GLY A 36 6.21 -15.97 29.84
N PRO A 37 6.62 -17.10 29.24
CA PRO A 37 7.22 -17.08 27.91
C PRO A 37 6.16 -16.55 26.93
N ASN A 38 6.35 -15.34 26.41
CA ASN A 38 5.43 -14.77 25.43
C ASN A 38 5.42 -15.68 24.18
N PRO A 39 4.26 -16.24 23.77
CA PRO A 39 4.15 -17.07 22.56
C PRO A 39 4.46 -16.28 21.27
N ASP A 40 4.58 -14.96 21.37
CA ASP A 40 4.93 -14.04 20.28
C ASP A 40 6.44 -13.86 20.06
N THR A 41 7.30 -14.59 20.78
CA THR A 41 8.75 -14.46 20.62
C THR A 41 9.21 -15.33 19.44
N LEU A 42 9.19 -14.75 18.24
CA LEU A 42 9.73 -15.39 17.04
C LEU A 42 11.20 -15.81 17.24
N SER A 43 11.57 -16.99 16.74
CA SER A 43 12.97 -17.43 16.76
C SER A 43 13.85 -16.42 16.01
N PRO A 44 15.14 -16.28 16.38
CA PRO A 44 16.05 -15.33 15.72
C PRO A 44 16.15 -15.58 14.20
N GLU A 45 16.12 -16.85 13.78
CA GLU A 45 16.11 -17.23 12.37
C GLU A 45 14.85 -16.75 11.64
N LYS A 46 13.69 -16.80 12.29
CA LYS A 46 12.42 -16.31 11.72
C LYS A 46 12.41 -14.79 11.63
N LEU A 47 13.01 -14.10 12.59
CA LEU A 47 13.17 -12.66 12.53
C LEU A 47 14.04 -12.24 11.35
N GLU A 48 15.15 -12.93 11.11
CA GLU A 48 16.03 -12.63 9.97
C GLU A 48 15.33 -12.87 8.64
N GLN A 49 14.62 -14.00 8.49
CA GLN A 49 13.78 -14.28 7.32
C GLN A 49 12.74 -13.18 7.05
N LEU A 50 12.11 -12.65 8.11
CA LEU A 50 11.15 -11.56 7.97
C LEU A 50 11.82 -10.23 7.59
N ARG A 51 13.03 -9.98 8.07
CA ARG A 51 13.81 -8.78 7.69
C ARG A 51 14.15 -8.82 6.21
N ASP A 52 14.71 -9.93 5.73
CA ASP A 52 15.04 -10.11 4.32
C ASP A 52 13.81 -9.98 3.43
N PHE A 53 12.71 -10.64 3.81
CA PHE A 53 11.45 -10.54 3.09
C PHE A 53 10.94 -9.09 3.01
N LYS A 54 10.99 -8.33 4.11
CA LYS A 54 10.59 -6.91 4.13
C LYS A 54 11.46 -6.06 3.23
N ILE A 55 12.77 -6.30 3.22
CA ILE A 55 13.73 -5.58 2.36
C ILE A 55 13.41 -5.87 0.89
N GLN A 56 13.32 -7.15 0.52
CA GLN A 56 13.02 -7.53 -0.87
C GLN A 56 11.66 -7.00 -1.34
N THR A 57 10.65 -7.04 -0.47
CA THR A 57 9.33 -6.48 -0.78
C THR A 57 9.39 -4.97 -0.99
N ARG A 58 10.15 -4.23 -0.16
CA ARG A 58 10.32 -2.78 -0.33
C ARG A 58 10.99 -2.44 -1.67
N ILE A 59 12.05 -3.18 -2.02
CA ILE A 59 12.76 -3.02 -3.29
C ILE A 59 11.82 -3.30 -4.47
N ALA A 60 11.07 -4.40 -4.41
CA ALA A 60 10.12 -4.77 -5.46
C ALA A 60 9.02 -3.71 -5.63
N ASN A 61 8.46 -3.21 -4.53
CA ASN A 61 7.45 -2.15 -4.56
C ASN A 61 8.02 -0.87 -5.15
N GLU A 62 9.21 -0.44 -4.74
CA GLU A 62 9.87 0.76 -5.27
C GLU A 62 10.15 0.63 -6.77
N LYS A 63 10.65 -0.54 -7.21
CA LYS A 63 10.83 -0.83 -8.64
C LYS A 63 9.51 -0.74 -9.39
N TYR A 64 8.43 -1.30 -8.85
CA TYR A 64 7.09 -1.21 -9.43
C TYR A 64 6.68 0.26 -9.57
N LEU A 65 6.73 1.04 -8.48
CA LEU A 65 6.33 2.45 -8.46
C LEU A 65 7.12 3.30 -9.47
N ARG A 66 8.40 2.98 -9.73
CA ARG A 66 9.23 3.68 -10.71
C ARG A 66 8.98 3.27 -12.16
N SER A 67 8.73 1.99 -12.42
CA SER A 67 8.64 1.49 -13.81
C SER A 67 7.23 1.56 -14.40
N HIS A 68 6.21 1.80 -13.57
CA HIS A 68 4.81 1.69 -13.95
C HIS A 68 4.13 3.05 -14.04
N LYS A 69 3.82 3.46 -15.28
CA LYS A 69 3.22 4.77 -15.59
C LYS A 69 1.81 4.93 -15.04
N GLU A 70 1.08 3.85 -14.78
CA GLU A 70 -0.26 3.95 -14.20
C GLU A 70 -0.25 4.62 -12.82
N VAL A 71 0.80 4.40 -12.02
CA VAL A 71 0.94 5.00 -10.69
C VAL A 71 1.21 6.50 -10.81
N GLU A 72 2.06 6.90 -11.75
CA GLU A 72 2.35 8.29 -12.05
C GLU A 72 1.08 9.04 -12.49
N LEU A 73 0.28 8.44 -13.38
CA LEU A 73 -0.99 9.00 -13.84
C LEU A 73 -2.03 9.11 -12.72
N LEU A 74 -2.12 8.10 -11.85
CA LEU A 74 -3.01 8.12 -10.69
C LEU A 74 -2.69 9.29 -9.75
N ILE A 75 -1.42 9.43 -9.36
CA ILE A 75 -0.96 10.45 -8.42
C ILE A 75 -1.07 11.85 -9.03
N SER A 76 -0.57 12.04 -10.26
CA SER A 76 -0.62 13.34 -10.94
C SER A 76 -2.05 13.78 -11.23
N GLY A 77 -2.94 12.86 -11.63
CA GLY A 77 -4.36 13.13 -11.82
C GLY A 77 -5.05 13.56 -10.53
N PHE A 78 -4.75 12.91 -9.40
CA PHE A 78 -5.29 13.29 -8.10
C PHE A 78 -4.87 14.72 -7.71
N PHE A 79 -3.57 15.02 -7.77
CA PHE A 79 -3.06 16.36 -7.43
C PHE A 79 -3.60 17.44 -8.36
N ARG A 80 -3.76 17.14 -9.65
CA ARG A 80 -4.39 18.06 -10.59
C ARG A 80 -5.80 18.45 -10.13
N GLU A 81 -6.64 17.48 -9.80
CA GLU A 81 -8.00 17.76 -9.33
C GLU A 81 -7.99 18.45 -7.95
N LEU A 82 -7.08 18.05 -7.06
CA LEU A 82 -6.92 18.66 -5.73
C LEU A 82 -6.58 20.15 -5.83
N PHE A 83 -5.62 20.53 -6.69
CA PHE A 83 -5.22 21.92 -6.86
C PHE A 83 -6.26 22.76 -7.60
N LEU A 84 -7.05 22.16 -8.49
CA LEU A 84 -8.13 22.83 -9.20
C LEU A 84 -9.33 23.09 -8.29
N ARG A 85 -9.75 22.09 -7.50
CA ARG A 85 -10.97 22.18 -6.68
C ARG A 85 -10.72 22.78 -5.30
N ARG A 86 -9.50 22.70 -4.78
CA ARG A 86 -9.09 23.15 -3.44
C ARG A 86 -10.12 22.77 -2.36
N PRO A 87 -10.40 21.47 -2.17
CA PRO A 87 -11.40 21.03 -1.21
C PRO A 87 -10.95 21.32 0.23
N ASP A 88 -11.92 21.62 1.10
CA ASP A 88 -11.67 21.84 2.53
C ASP A 88 -11.25 20.56 3.25
N ASN A 89 -11.81 19.41 2.83
CA ASN A 89 -11.47 18.09 3.36
C ASN A 89 -10.75 17.22 2.33
N ILE A 90 -9.43 17.17 2.43
CA ILE A 90 -8.56 16.43 1.49
C ILE A 90 -8.76 14.90 1.62
N LEU A 91 -9.06 14.40 2.82
CA LEU A 91 -9.19 12.96 3.06
C LEU A 91 -10.45 12.39 2.43
N GLU A 92 -11.57 13.09 2.60
CA GLU A 92 -12.84 12.74 1.97
C GLU A 92 -12.73 12.84 0.45
N PHE A 93 -12.10 13.92 -0.04
CA PHE A 93 -11.83 14.06 -1.47
C PHE A 93 -10.96 12.93 -2.03
N ALA A 94 -9.94 12.48 -1.29
CA ALA A 94 -9.12 11.34 -1.68
C ALA A 94 -9.93 10.04 -1.70
N ALA A 95 -10.78 9.81 -0.69
CA ALA A 95 -11.65 8.63 -0.66
C ALA A 95 -12.56 8.60 -1.90
N ASP A 96 -13.24 9.70 -2.21
CA ASP A 96 -14.11 9.79 -3.38
C ASP A 96 -13.34 9.61 -4.69
N TYR A 97 -12.17 10.23 -4.82
CA TYR A 97 -11.36 10.12 -6.02
C TYR A 97 -10.87 8.68 -6.26
N PHE A 98 -10.23 8.07 -5.26
CA PHE A 98 -9.62 6.74 -5.42
C PHE A 98 -10.63 5.59 -5.39
N THR A 99 -11.86 5.82 -4.93
CA THR A 99 -12.94 4.83 -4.99
C THR A 99 -13.87 5.00 -6.19
N ASP A 100 -13.65 6.01 -7.06
CA ASP A 100 -14.42 6.16 -8.31
C ASP A 100 -14.27 4.91 -9.19
N PRO A 101 -15.35 4.14 -9.44
CA PRO A 101 -15.29 2.91 -10.24
C PRO A 101 -14.87 3.16 -11.69
N ARG A 102 -14.92 4.42 -12.16
CA ARG A 102 -14.52 4.81 -13.51
C ARG A 102 -13.03 5.13 -13.60
N LEU A 103 -12.36 5.41 -12.48
CA LEU A 103 -10.94 5.77 -12.43
C LEU A 103 -10.04 4.70 -13.11
N PRO A 104 -10.18 3.40 -12.80
CA PRO A 104 -9.58 2.29 -13.56
C PRO A 104 -9.53 2.48 -15.08
N ASN A 105 -10.70 2.73 -15.68
CA ASN A 105 -10.84 2.85 -17.12
C ASN A 105 -10.23 4.16 -17.64
N LYS A 106 -10.37 5.27 -16.88
CA LYS A 106 -9.74 6.55 -17.24
C LYS A 106 -8.22 6.41 -17.36
N ILE A 107 -7.58 5.75 -16.39
CA ILE A 107 -6.13 5.53 -16.40
C ILE A 107 -5.74 4.60 -17.55
N HIS A 108 -6.48 3.51 -17.77
CA HIS A 108 -6.21 2.60 -18.88
C HIS A 108 -6.23 3.30 -20.24
N MET A 109 -7.21 4.17 -20.48
CA MET A 109 -7.32 4.93 -21.72
C MET A 109 -6.16 5.92 -21.89
N GLN A 110 -5.68 6.54 -20.81
CA GLN A 110 -4.51 7.42 -20.83
C GLN A 110 -3.23 6.64 -21.18
N LEU A 111 -3.02 5.45 -20.60
CA LEU A 111 -1.88 4.60 -20.92
C LEU A 111 -1.86 4.19 -22.40
N ILE A 112 -3.02 3.83 -22.97
CA ILE A 112 -3.12 3.52 -24.41
C ILE A 112 -2.73 4.73 -25.24
N LYS A 113 -3.18 5.93 -24.85
CA LYS A 113 -2.87 7.17 -25.56
C LYS A 113 -1.38 7.48 -25.53
N GLU A 114 -0.73 7.36 -24.38
CA GLU A 114 0.71 7.60 -24.25
C GLU A 114 1.53 6.59 -25.05
N LYS A 115 1.17 5.31 -25.03
CA LYS A 115 1.82 4.28 -25.85
C LYS A 115 1.72 4.52 -27.35
N LYS A 116 0.65 5.18 -27.82
CA LYS A 116 0.48 5.54 -29.23
C LYS A 116 1.24 6.80 -29.62
N ALA A 117 1.67 7.61 -28.65
CA ALA A 117 2.35 8.89 -28.86
C ALA A 117 3.88 8.79 -28.72
N ALA A 118 4.38 7.67 -28.18
CA ALA A 118 5.79 7.32 -28.09
C ALA A 118 6.22 6.45 -29.28
#